data_AF-A0AAV3JGE7-F1
#
_entry.id   AF-A0AAV3JGE7-F1
#
_cell.length_a   1.000
_cell.length_b   1.000
_cell.length_c   1.000
_cell.angle_alpha   90.00
_cell.angle_beta   90.00
_cell.angle_gamma   90.00
#
_symmetry.space_group_name_H-M   'P 1'
#
loop_
_entity.id
_entity.type
_entity.pdbx_description
1 polymer ?
#
loop_
_entity_poly.entity_id
_entity_poly.type
_entity_poly.pdbx_seq_one_letter_code
_entity_poly.pdbx_strand_id
1 'polypeptide(L)'
;MVSGITLIVLSILAVPSLLLAKKPDAKELLAKISPYQGWIGLVFFFWGIYGIVFQGLLGLGMISTWPIYWVTLLAGNIVQTVLGFILGFGTISTYVLSKNEEAKKKGAELLAKLAPIQGKLGIIGIAVGVWTIIAFFLKM
;
A
#
# COMPACT_ATOMS: atom_id res chain seq x y z
N MET A 1 11.55 3.40 10.63
CA MET A 1 10.36 3.54 11.51
C MET A 1 9.14 4.13 10.79
N VAL A 2 9.20 5.36 10.26
CA VAL A 2 8.04 6.04 9.62
C VAL A 2 7.44 5.22 8.48
N SER A 3 8.25 4.71 7.54
CA SER A 3 7.76 3.88 6.42
C SER A 3 7.05 2.59 6.88
N GLY A 4 7.53 1.96 7.96
CA GLY A 4 6.92 0.75 8.50
C GLY A 4 5.54 1.02 9.13
N ILE A 5 5.42 2.10 9.90
CA ILE A 5 4.12 2.53 10.48
C ILE A 5 3.13 2.86 9.36
N THR A 6 3.58 3.64 8.38
CA THR A 6 2.77 4.01 7.21
C THR A 6 2.27 2.78 6.46
N LEU A 7 3.15 1.81 6.19
CA LEU A 7 2.78 0.57 5.50
C LEU A 7 1.75 -0.24 6.30
N ILE A 8 1.89 -0.33 7.62
CA ILE A 8 0.92 -1.00 8.49
C ILE A 8 -0.45 -0.32 8.39
N VAL A 9 -0.49 1.01 8.52
CA VAL A 9 -1.76 1.77 8.45
C VAL A 9 -2.45 1.57 7.11
N LEU A 10 -1.72 1.70 6.00
CA LEU A 10 -2.26 1.47 4.66
C LEU A 10 -2.78 0.03 4.49
N SER A 11 -2.02 -0.93 5.01
CA SER A 11 -2.35 -2.35 4.90
C SER A 11 -3.59 -2.73 5.71
N ILE A 12 -3.78 -2.11 6.88
CA ILE A 12 -4.98 -2.27 7.69
C ILE A 12 -6.20 -1.69 6.95
N LEU A 13 -6.06 -0.51 6.33
CA LEU A 13 -7.10 0.09 5.50
C LEU A 13 -7.43 -0.77 4.26
N ALA A 14 -6.44 -1.46 3.69
CA ALA A 14 -6.63 -2.38 2.58
C ALA A 14 -7.36 -3.68 2.96
N VAL A 15 -7.48 -3.99 4.25
CA VAL A 15 -8.14 -5.22 4.75
C VAL A 15 -9.21 -4.86 5.77
N PRO A 16 -10.40 -4.40 5.33
CA PRO A 16 -11.50 -4.05 6.23
C PRO A 16 -11.92 -5.21 7.14
N SER A 17 -11.82 -6.46 6.67
CA SER A 17 -12.16 -7.63 7.47
C SER A 17 -11.31 -7.78 8.74
N LEU A 18 -10.02 -7.38 8.72
CA LEU A 18 -9.16 -7.38 9.89
C LEU A 18 -9.60 -6.34 10.93
N LEU A 19 -9.97 -5.14 10.46
CA LEU A 19 -10.53 -4.08 11.32
C LEU A 19 -11.84 -4.51 11.96
N LEU A 20 -12.76 -5.05 11.15
CA LEU A 20 -14.08 -5.47 11.60
C LEU A 20 -14.03 -6.68 12.53
N ALA A 21 -13.05 -7.57 12.38
CA ALA A 21 -12.85 -8.70 13.27
C ALA A 21 -12.38 -8.29 14.68
N LYS A 22 -11.65 -7.17 14.80
CA LYS A 22 -11.14 -6.65 16.09
C LYS A 22 -12.08 -5.61 16.71
N LYS A 23 -12.74 -4.80 15.87
CA LYS A 23 -13.65 -3.74 16.26
C LYS A 23 -14.88 -3.73 15.32
N PRO A 24 -16.00 -4.36 15.72
CA PRO A 24 -17.22 -4.35 14.91
C PRO A 24 -17.79 -2.95 14.68
N ASP A 25 -17.54 -2.02 15.62
CA ASP A 25 -17.85 -0.59 15.55
C ASP A 25 -17.03 0.16 14.48
N ALA A 26 -15.96 -0.43 13.93
CA ALA A 26 -15.17 0.18 12.87
C ALA A 26 -15.93 0.30 11.54
N LYS A 27 -17.12 -0.31 11.37
CA LYS A 27 -17.96 -0.09 10.17
C LYS A 27 -18.29 1.37 9.95
N GLU A 28 -18.63 2.10 11.01
CA GLU A 28 -19.00 3.52 10.90
C GLU A 28 -17.78 4.38 10.54
N LEU A 29 -16.62 4.08 11.13
CA LEU A 29 -15.36 4.75 10.81
C LEU A 29 -14.92 4.48 9.37
N LEU A 30 -15.02 3.23 8.92
CA LEU A 30 -14.72 2.85 7.53
C LEU A 30 -15.66 3.54 6.55
N ALA A 31 -16.94 3.68 6.88
CA ALA A 31 -17.89 4.43 6.04
C ALA A 31 -17.51 5.91 5.92
N LYS A 32 -17.04 6.54 7.01
CA LYS A 32 -16.54 7.93 7.00
C LYS A 32 -15.24 8.09 6.19
N ILE A 33 -14.36 7.10 6.22
CA ILE A 33 -13.08 7.12 5.49
C ILE A 33 -13.26 6.73 4.02
N SER A 34 -14.25 5.90 3.68
CA SER A 34 -14.53 5.40 2.33
C SER A 34 -14.46 6.48 1.22
N PRO A 35 -15.07 7.68 1.35
CA PRO A 35 -14.95 8.72 0.31
C PRO A 35 -13.52 9.25 0.13
N TYR A 36 -12.70 9.23 1.18
CA TYR A 36 -11.30 9.68 1.17
C TYR A 36 -10.32 8.54 0.88
N GLN A 37 -10.73 7.29 1.02
CA GLN A 37 -9.89 6.09 0.91
C GLN A 37 -9.16 6.03 -0.44
N GLY A 38 -9.82 6.44 -1.53
CA GLY A 38 -9.20 6.48 -2.85
C GLY A 38 -8.11 7.55 -2.97
N TRP A 39 -8.31 8.73 -2.39
CA TRP A 39 -7.29 9.78 -2.33
C TRP A 39 -6.10 9.37 -1.46
N ILE A 40 -6.37 8.73 -0.32
CA ILE A 40 -5.35 8.15 0.55
C ILE A 40 -4.51 7.14 -0.24
N GLY A 41 -5.16 6.23 -0.97
CA GLY A 41 -4.48 5.25 -1.82
C GLY A 41 -3.57 5.89 -2.86
N LEU A 42 -4.05 6.92 -3.56
CA LEU A 42 -3.27 7.68 -4.55
C LEU A 42 -2.03 8.34 -3.95
N VAL A 43 -2.16 9.00 -2.80
CA VAL A 43 -1.00 9.62 -2.12
C VAL A 43 0.05 8.56 -1.77
N PHE A 44 -0.38 7.42 -1.22
CA PHE A 44 0.53 6.33 -0.87
C PHE A 44 1.11 5.60 -2.07
N PHE A 45 0.41 5.57 -3.20
CA PHE A 45 0.92 5.05 -4.46
C PHE A 45 2.11 5.88 -4.94
N PHE A 46 1.96 7.20 -5.03
CA PHE A 46 3.07 8.08 -5.44
C PHE A 46 4.21 8.08 -4.42
N TRP A 47 3.89 8.05 -3.12
CA TRP A 47 4.91 7.92 -2.07
C TRP A 47 5.70 6.61 -2.17
N GLY A 48 5.02 5.51 -2.50
CA GLY A 48 5.65 4.21 -2.71
C GLY A 48 6.59 4.22 -3.91
N ILE A 49 6.16 4.80 -5.05
CA ILE A 49 7.01 4.98 -6.23
C ILE A 49 8.22 5.84 -5.90
N TYR A 50 8.03 6.95 -5.20
CA TYR A 50 9.13 7.80 -4.74
C TYR A 50 10.10 7.00 -3.87
N GLY A 51 9.60 6.17 -2.95
CA GLY A 51 10.42 5.27 -2.14
C GLY A 51 11.21 4.25 -2.96
N ILE A 52 10.60 3.62 -3.97
CA ILE A 52 11.30 2.70 -4.89
C ILE A 52 12.43 3.43 -5.63
N VAL A 53 12.17 4.63 -6.15
CA VAL A 53 13.16 5.38 -6.92
C VAL A 53 14.30 5.89 -6.03
N PHE A 54 13.97 6.57 -4.93
CA PHE A 54 14.98 7.17 -4.06
C PHE A 54 15.74 6.11 -3.23
N GLN A 55 15.04 5.22 -2.53
CA GLN A 55 15.71 4.20 -1.70
C GLN A 55 16.26 3.03 -2.53
N GLY A 56 15.57 2.64 -3.61
CA GLY A 56 16.04 1.58 -4.49
C GLY A 56 17.24 2.02 -5.34
N LEU A 57 17.11 3.11 -6.11
CA LEU A 57 18.16 3.50 -7.07
C LEU A 57 19.25 4.39 -6.47
N LEU A 58 18.91 5.32 -5.55
CA LEU A 58 19.90 6.19 -4.90
C LEU A 58 20.45 5.61 -3.58
N GLY A 59 19.81 4.57 -3.04
CA GLY A 59 20.24 3.86 -1.83
C GLY A 59 21.11 2.63 -2.08
N LEU A 60 21.61 2.41 -3.30
CA LEU A 60 22.43 1.23 -3.66
C LEU A 60 23.68 1.07 -2.77
N GLY A 61 24.21 2.16 -2.18
CA GLY A 61 25.30 2.09 -1.21
C GLY A 61 24.96 1.31 0.07
N MET A 62 23.67 1.19 0.40
CA MET A 62 23.21 0.38 1.54
C MET A 62 23.27 -1.12 1.25
N ILE A 63 23.35 -1.57 0.00
CA ILE A 63 23.51 -3.00 -0.33
C ILE A 63 24.83 -3.55 0.22
N SER A 64 25.91 -2.76 0.19
CA SER A 64 27.23 -3.20 0.65
C SER A 64 27.33 -3.34 2.18
N THR A 65 26.43 -2.71 2.93
CA THR A 65 26.49 -2.64 4.40
C THR A 65 25.30 -3.31 5.07
N TRP A 66 24.09 -3.19 4.51
CA TRP A 66 22.83 -3.69 5.07
C TRP A 66 21.88 -4.21 3.99
N PRO A 67 22.26 -5.27 3.24
CA PRO A 67 21.51 -5.75 2.08
C PRO A 67 20.09 -6.23 2.43
N ILE A 68 19.93 -6.88 3.59
CA ILE A 68 18.62 -7.40 4.05
C ILE A 68 17.65 -6.23 4.33
N TYR A 69 18.14 -5.16 4.93
CA TYR A 69 17.33 -3.98 5.22
C TYR A 69 16.95 -3.23 3.95
N TRP A 70 17.89 -3.11 3.00
CA TRP A 70 17.60 -2.53 1.68
C TRP A 70 16.51 -3.32 0.93
N VAL A 71 16.62 -4.65 0.87
CA VAL A 71 15.61 -5.52 0.23
C VAL A 71 14.25 -5.40 0.94
N THR A 72 14.27 -5.34 2.27
CA THR A 72 13.05 -5.16 3.08
C THR A 72 12.35 -3.84 2.74
N LEU A 73 13.09 -2.74 2.71
CA LEU A 73 12.53 -1.42 2.39
C LEU A 73 11.99 -1.40 0.96
N LEU A 74 12.72 -1.97 0.01
CA LEU A 74 12.26 -2.05 -1.38
C LEU A 74 10.96 -2.85 -1.48
N ALA A 75 10.90 -4.04 -0.85
CA ALA A 75 9.70 -4.86 -0.81
C ALA A 75 8.53 -4.11 -0.15
N GLY A 76 8.78 -3.39 0.94
CA GLY A 76 7.78 -2.56 1.62
C GLY A 76 7.22 -1.46 0.71
N ASN A 77 8.07 -0.75 -0.01
CA ASN A 77 7.65 0.29 -0.95
C ASN A 77 6.87 -0.28 -2.15
N ILE A 78 7.25 -1.46 -2.64
CA ILE A 78 6.50 -2.17 -3.69
C ILE A 78 5.10 -2.53 -3.19
N VAL A 79 4.99 -3.13 -2.01
CA VAL A 79 3.68 -3.47 -1.42
C VAL A 79 2.86 -2.21 -1.19
N GLN A 80 3.46 -1.14 -0.67
CA GLN A 80 2.81 0.15 -0.49
C GLN A 80 2.25 0.70 -1.81
N THR A 81 3.04 0.60 -2.88
CA THR A 81 2.66 1.07 -4.22
C THR A 81 1.47 0.26 -4.73
N VAL A 82 1.55 -1.07 -4.69
CA VAL A 82 0.45 -1.92 -5.17
C VAL A 82 -0.83 -1.70 -4.35
N LEU A 83 -0.74 -1.65 -3.02
CA LEU A 83 -1.91 -1.39 -2.16
C LEU A 83 -2.48 0.01 -2.36
N GLY A 84 -1.63 1.03 -2.47
CA GLY A 84 -2.03 2.41 -2.75
C GLY A 84 -2.75 2.51 -4.09
N PHE A 85 -2.23 1.84 -5.13
CA PHE A 85 -2.88 1.77 -6.44
C PHE A 85 -4.26 1.13 -6.36
N ILE A 86 -4.39 -0.03 -5.71
CA ILE A 86 -5.66 -0.74 -5.59
C ILE A 86 -6.69 0.11 -4.84
N LEU A 87 -6.29 0.72 -3.72
CA LEU A 87 -7.15 1.61 -2.95
C LEU A 87 -7.54 2.87 -3.73
N GLY A 88 -6.59 3.46 -4.46
CA GLY A 88 -6.79 4.65 -5.28
C GLY A 88 -7.52 4.40 -6.60
N PHE A 89 -7.67 3.14 -7.00
CA PHE A 89 -8.25 2.78 -8.29
C PHE A 89 -9.68 3.30 -8.47
N GLY A 90 -10.48 3.33 -7.40
CA GLY A 90 -11.83 3.90 -7.45
C GLY A 90 -11.80 5.36 -7.93
N THR A 91 -10.93 6.18 -7.34
CA THR A 91 -10.74 7.59 -7.72
C THR A 91 -10.17 7.70 -9.14
N ILE A 92 -9.18 6.88 -9.50
CA ILE A 92 -8.62 6.87 -10.87
C ILE A 92 -9.72 6.53 -11.90
N SER A 93 -10.56 5.55 -11.60
CA SER A 93 -11.66 5.14 -12.47
C SER A 93 -12.68 6.26 -12.64
N THR A 94 -13.05 6.95 -11.55
CA THR A 94 -14.01 8.05 -11.58
C THR A 94 -13.51 9.29 -12.32
N TYR A 95 -12.24 9.70 -12.12
CA TYR A 95 -11.74 10.98 -12.66
C TYR A 95 -10.95 10.85 -13.97
N VAL A 96 -10.33 9.69 -14.23
CA VAL A 96 -9.45 9.46 -15.39
C VAL A 96 -10.12 8.52 -16.40
N LEU A 97 -10.53 7.32 -15.97
CA LEU A 97 -11.02 6.28 -16.89
C LEU A 97 -12.47 6.51 -17.33
N SER A 98 -13.27 7.28 -16.58
CA SER A 98 -14.68 7.58 -16.91
C SER A 98 -14.86 8.30 -18.25
N LYS A 99 -13.79 8.90 -18.78
CA LYS A 99 -13.77 9.62 -20.06
C LYS A 99 -13.61 8.71 -21.28
N ASN A 100 -13.33 7.41 -21.09
CA ASN A 100 -13.14 6.45 -22.17
C ASN A 100 -13.70 5.07 -21.77
N GLU A 101 -14.71 4.58 -22.50
CA GLU A 101 -15.36 3.29 -22.20
C GLU A 101 -14.41 2.09 -22.26
N GLU A 102 -13.45 2.09 -23.19
CA GLU A 102 -12.46 1.02 -23.32
C GLU A 102 -11.51 1.02 -22.11
N ALA A 103 -11.06 2.21 -21.70
CA ALA A 103 -10.19 2.38 -20.53
C ALA A 103 -10.91 1.98 -19.23
N LYS A 104 -12.20 2.29 -19.11
CA LYS A 104 -13.05 1.88 -17.98
C LYS A 104 -13.20 0.36 -17.93
N LYS A 105 -13.41 -0.29 -19.08
CA LYS A 105 -13.55 -1.75 -19.17
C LYS A 105 -12.25 -2.47 -18.79
N LYS A 106 -11.13 -2.08 -19.40
CA LYS A 106 -9.79 -2.61 -19.05
C LYS A 106 -9.45 -2.36 -17.57
N GLY A 107 -9.84 -1.20 -17.06
CA GLY A 107 -9.66 -0.85 -15.66
C GLY A 107 -10.43 -1.77 -14.71
N ALA A 108 -11.70 -2.02 -15.00
CA ALA A 108 -12.52 -2.93 -14.20
C ALA A 108 -11.97 -4.37 -14.22
N GLU A 109 -11.50 -4.84 -15.38
CA GLU A 109 -10.84 -6.15 -15.49
C GLU A 109 -9.56 -6.23 -14.64
N LEU A 110 -8.77 -5.16 -14.64
CA LEU A 110 -7.54 -5.08 -13.85
C LEU A 110 -7.85 -5.06 -12.34
N LEU A 111 -8.85 -4.30 -11.91
CA LEU A 111 -9.29 -4.30 -10.51
C LEU A 111 -9.87 -5.67 -10.09
N ALA A 112 -10.61 -6.34 -10.96
CA ALA A 112 -11.12 -7.68 -10.68
C ALA A 112 -10.00 -8.71 -10.42
N LYS A 113 -8.86 -8.57 -11.13
CA LYS A 113 -7.67 -9.39 -10.90
C LYS A 113 -6.92 -9.01 -9.63
N LEU A 114 -6.92 -7.73 -9.26
CA LEU A 114 -6.18 -7.22 -8.10
C LEU A 114 -6.96 -7.30 -6.76
N ALA A 115 -8.29 -7.24 -6.80
CA ALA A 115 -9.14 -7.34 -5.61
C ALA A 115 -8.87 -8.60 -4.75
N PRO A 116 -8.73 -9.82 -5.30
CA PRO A 116 -8.47 -11.01 -4.48
C PRO A 116 -7.06 -11.01 -3.87
N ILE A 117 -6.08 -10.34 -4.48
CA ILE A 117 -4.72 -10.26 -3.92
C ILE A 117 -4.58 -9.11 -2.91
N GLN A 118 -5.44 -8.09 -2.95
CA GLN A 118 -5.43 -6.95 -2.03
C GLN A 118 -5.42 -7.40 -0.57
N GLY A 119 -6.29 -8.35 -0.21
CA GLY A 119 -6.37 -8.88 1.15
C GLY A 119 -5.06 -9.55 1.61
N LYS A 120 -4.47 -10.37 0.73
CA LYS A 120 -3.20 -11.07 1.00
C LYS A 120 -2.04 -10.09 1.09
N LEU A 121 -1.99 -9.12 0.18
CA LEU A 121 -0.98 -8.06 0.16
C LEU A 121 -1.07 -7.17 1.39
N GLY A 122 -2.27 -6.90 1.92
CA GLY A 122 -2.43 -6.17 3.17
C GLY A 122 -1.83 -6.95 4.35
N ILE A 123 -2.09 -8.25 4.47
CA ILE A 123 -1.46 -9.07 5.52
C ILE A 123 0.07 -9.06 5.38
N ILE A 124 0.59 -9.22 4.16
CA ILE A 124 2.03 -9.14 3.87
C ILE A 124 2.58 -7.76 4.25
N GLY A 125 1.87 -6.69 3.91
CA GLY A 125 2.28 -5.32 4.23
C GLY A 125 2.33 -5.06 5.73
N ILE A 126 1.42 -5.63 6.52
CA ILE A 126 1.51 -5.59 7.99
C ILE A 126 2.79 -6.31 8.46
N ALA A 127 3.04 -7.52 7.98
CA ALA A 127 4.23 -8.30 8.37
C ALA A 127 5.54 -7.58 8.01
N VAL A 128 5.64 -7.06 6.79
CA VAL A 128 6.80 -6.29 6.32
C VAL A 128 6.96 -4.99 7.11
N GLY A 129 5.86 -4.31 7.43
CA GLY A 129 5.88 -3.10 8.24
C GLY A 129 6.36 -3.34 9.67
N VAL A 130 5.91 -4.42 10.32
CA VAL A 130 6.38 -4.83 11.65
C VAL A 130 7.87 -5.16 11.61
N TRP A 131 8.31 -5.93 10.61
CA TRP A 131 9.72 -6.25 10.42
C TRP A 131 10.58 -4.99 10.19
N THR A 132 10.09 -4.01 9.42
CA THR A 132 10.79 -2.74 9.17
C THR A 132 10.97 -1.92 10.46
N ILE A 133 10.03 -2.01 11.39
CA ILE A 133 10.16 -1.37 12.71
C ILE A 133 11.20 -2.11 13.56
N ILE A 134 11.15 -3.44 13.58
CA ILE A 134 12.12 -4.28 14.32
C ILE A 134 13.54 -4.03 13.80
N ALA A 135 13.75 -4.06 12.48
CA ALA A 135 15.04 -3.83 11.85
C ALA A 135 15.62 -2.46 12.24
N PHE A 136 14.78 -1.42 12.24
CA PHE A 136 15.17 -0.09 12.69
C PHE A 136 15.66 -0.07 14.15
N PHE A 137 14.99 -0.77 15.07
CA PHE A 137 15.43 -0.86 16.48
C PHE A 137 16.70 -1.68 16.65
N LEU A 138 16.89 -2.71 15.82
CA LEU A 138 18.11 -3.52 15.81
C LEU A 138 19.30 -2.79 15.15
N LYS A 139 19.11 -1.54 14.73
CA LYS A 139 20.05 -0.74 13.93
C LYS A 139 20.51 -1.48 12.68
N MET A 140 19.66 -2.35 12.14
CA MET A 140 19.85 -3.02 10.86
C MET A 140 19.40 -2.17 9.67
#